data_AF-A0A7Y0A2S0-F1
#
_entry.id   AF-A0A7Y0A2S0-F1
#
_cell.length_a   1.000
_cell.length_b   1.000
_cell.length_c   1.000
_cell.angle_alpha   90.00
_cell.angle_beta   90.00
_cell.angle_gamma   90.00
#
_symmetry.space_group_name_H-M   'P 1'
#
loop_
_entity.id
_entity.type
_entity.pdbx_description
1 polymer ?
#
loop_
_entity_poly.entity_id
_entity_poly.type
_entity_poly.pdbx_seq_one_letter_code
_entity_poly.pdbx_strand_id
1 'polypeptide(L)'
;MVAKLRGIVVARGGSFDELAYVNKRTPVQFRCAEGHVWTVQPQTVLTGSWCKQCWKQNEAGKHLVKDGLTEARRIAQARGGECLSTAYANGRQRLQWRCRNGHDWLAPLADVRRRGWCPVCGSGARERLCRYYFEALTSHRFPKARPTWLVNERGNRMELDGYNEKLKLAFEHQGEQHYRPVAHFNRRGETLLRRQRDDERKLQLSEQRGITLVAVPFSVPTSELDVWIKCAIGAARPDIELLQNINSTEYVSGDEILQLKAVAGKRGGDCISPVYLGVTEKHWFRCAEGHEWEAIASGVKSGTWCPICKLKTLADKRRVHSVESMQKLAQTRGGSFVSERFSSVNHKHRWRCVKGHEWDADPADVFKGNWCRICHIESRRGTLDQARRVAQSRGGECLSLEYRSSQSKLTWKCSEGHEWSACLGNVKNSGSWCPQCARQRMKKQPGC
;
A
#
# COMPACT_ATOMS: atom_id res chain seq x y z
N MET A 1 42.26 -8.54 22.61
CA MET A 1 41.84 -9.48 21.54
C MET A 1 42.21 -10.92 21.86
N VAL A 2 43.42 -11.18 22.38
CA VAL A 2 43.84 -12.51 22.86
C VAL A 2 42.92 -13.06 23.96
N ALA A 3 42.42 -12.22 24.87
CA ALA A 3 41.44 -12.63 25.89
C ALA A 3 40.12 -13.20 25.31
N LYS A 4 39.63 -12.66 24.17
CA LYS A 4 38.43 -13.16 23.49
C LYS A 4 38.71 -14.51 22.81
N LEU A 5 39.89 -14.64 22.20
CA LEU A 5 40.36 -15.91 21.62
C LEU A 5 40.51 -16.98 22.71
N ARG A 6 41.12 -16.63 23.85
CA ARG A 6 41.23 -17.47 25.06
C ARG A 6 39.87 -17.97 25.52
N GLY A 7 38.90 -17.07 25.68
CA GLY A 7 37.54 -17.45 26.07
C GLY A 7 36.91 -18.48 25.14
N ILE A 8 37.04 -18.31 23.81
CA ILE A 8 36.50 -19.26 22.83
C ILE A 8 37.23 -20.61 22.88
N VAL A 9 38.56 -20.58 23.01
CA VAL A 9 39.38 -21.79 22.99
C VAL A 9 39.13 -22.63 24.25
N VAL A 10 39.10 -22.00 25.43
CA VAL A 10 38.78 -22.66 26.70
C VAL A 10 37.35 -23.18 26.73
N ALA A 11 36.37 -22.40 26.25
CA ALA A 11 34.97 -22.82 26.19
C ALA A 11 34.74 -24.06 25.30
N ARG A 12 35.64 -24.31 24.34
CA ARG A 12 35.62 -25.49 23.46
C ARG A 12 36.59 -26.60 23.93
N GLY A 13 37.09 -26.51 25.17
CA GLY A 13 38.00 -27.48 25.76
C GLY A 13 39.37 -27.55 25.10
N GLY A 14 39.79 -26.51 24.39
CA GLY A 14 41.09 -26.43 23.73
C GLY A 14 42.12 -25.60 24.50
N SER A 15 43.36 -25.61 23.99
CA SER A 15 44.46 -24.78 24.47
C SER A 15 45.31 -24.25 23.31
N PHE A 16 46.03 -23.17 23.54
CA PHE A 16 47.02 -22.60 22.63
C PHE A 16 48.09 -21.85 23.42
N ASP A 17 49.27 -21.68 22.85
CA ASP A 17 50.32 -20.87 23.47
C ASP A 17 50.03 -19.38 23.25
N GLU A 18 49.78 -18.67 24.34
CA GLU A 18 49.48 -17.24 24.32
C GLU A 18 50.71 -16.37 24.09
N LEU A 19 51.90 -16.86 24.45
CA LEU A 19 53.15 -16.16 24.17
C LEU A 19 53.47 -16.19 22.67
N ALA A 20 52.99 -17.22 21.95
CA ALA A 20 53.07 -17.31 20.50
C ALA A 20 52.03 -16.43 19.76
N TYR A 21 51.08 -15.80 20.47
CA TYR A 21 50.09 -14.92 19.84
C TYR A 21 50.69 -13.55 19.53
N VAL A 22 50.85 -13.25 18.24
CA VAL A 22 51.29 -11.93 17.76
C VAL A 22 50.10 -11.06 17.33
N ASN A 23 49.27 -11.58 16.41
CA ASN A 23 48.08 -10.89 15.91
C ASN A 23 47.06 -11.89 15.30
N LYS A 24 45.90 -11.39 14.84
CA LYS A 24 44.81 -12.23 14.34
C LYS A 24 45.10 -12.97 13.02
N ARG A 25 46.15 -12.60 12.29
CA ARG A 25 46.52 -13.13 10.96
C ARG A 25 47.78 -13.99 11.00
N THR A 26 48.64 -13.84 12.01
CA THR A 26 49.79 -14.71 12.20
C THR A 26 49.30 -16.08 12.69
N PRO A 27 49.60 -17.19 11.97
CA PRO A 27 49.17 -18.52 12.39
C PRO A 27 49.70 -18.89 13.77
N VAL A 28 48.83 -19.46 14.60
CA VAL A 28 49.16 -19.99 15.93
C VAL A 28 48.72 -21.45 15.97
N GLN A 29 49.44 -22.25 16.75
CA GLN A 29 49.11 -23.66 16.95
C GLN A 29 48.06 -23.80 18.06
N PHE A 30 46.97 -24.51 17.77
CA PHE A 30 45.89 -24.82 18.71
C PHE A 30 45.84 -26.33 18.96
N ARG A 31 45.39 -26.71 20.14
CA ARG A 31 45.08 -28.08 20.55
C ARG A 31 43.63 -28.16 21.02
N CYS A 32 42.87 -29.20 20.65
CA CYS A 32 41.50 -29.41 21.16
C CYS A 32 41.47 -30.42 22.31
N ALA A 33 40.30 -30.61 22.92
CA ALA A 33 40.07 -31.56 24.00
C ALA A 33 40.47 -33.00 23.63
N GLU A 34 40.20 -33.42 22.40
CA GLU A 34 40.59 -34.74 21.86
C GLU A 34 42.09 -34.86 21.53
N GLY A 35 42.90 -33.86 21.88
CA GLY A 35 44.36 -33.88 21.70
C GLY A 35 44.87 -33.53 20.30
N HIS A 36 43.99 -33.31 19.31
CA HIS A 36 44.40 -32.92 17.96
C HIS A 36 45.03 -31.53 17.93
N VAL A 37 46.11 -31.40 17.17
CA VAL A 37 46.88 -30.15 17.03
C VAL A 37 46.79 -29.63 15.61
N TRP A 38 46.51 -28.34 15.44
CA TRP A 38 46.46 -27.70 14.12
C TRP A 38 46.92 -26.24 14.17
N THR A 39 47.55 -25.77 13.09
CA THR A 39 48.05 -24.40 12.97
C THR A 39 47.15 -23.60 12.04
N VAL A 40 46.53 -22.53 12.55
CA VAL A 40 45.65 -21.64 11.78
C VAL A 40 45.75 -20.20 12.26
N GLN A 41 45.27 -19.27 11.44
CA GLN A 41 45.15 -17.88 11.87
C GLN A 41 44.11 -17.75 12.99
N PRO A 42 44.38 -17.03 14.08
CA PRO A 42 43.44 -16.82 15.17
C PRO A 42 42.08 -16.24 14.73
N GLN A 43 42.05 -15.45 13.65
CA GLN A 43 40.80 -14.94 13.07
C GLN A 43 39.84 -16.06 12.63
N THR A 44 40.36 -17.19 12.15
CA THR A 44 39.55 -18.34 11.72
C THR A 44 38.83 -19.00 12.89
N VAL A 45 39.47 -19.04 14.06
CA VAL A 45 38.86 -19.52 15.31
C VAL A 45 37.84 -18.52 15.84
N LEU A 46 38.17 -17.22 15.79
CA LEU A 46 37.27 -16.13 16.18
C LEU A 46 35.98 -16.08 15.34
N THR A 47 36.03 -16.47 14.05
CA THR A 47 34.84 -16.55 13.17
C THR A 47 34.08 -17.88 13.29
N GLY A 48 34.52 -18.79 14.16
CA GLY A 48 33.77 -19.96 14.57
C GLY A 48 34.29 -21.30 14.07
N SER A 49 35.30 -21.33 13.18
CA SER A 49 35.90 -22.59 12.72
C SER A 49 36.70 -23.28 13.84
N TRP A 50 36.81 -24.61 13.78
CA TRP A 50 37.45 -25.42 14.82
C TRP A 50 38.22 -26.62 14.24
N CYS A 51 38.59 -27.59 15.09
CA CYS A 51 39.37 -28.77 14.74
C CYS A 51 38.70 -29.60 13.62
N LYS A 52 39.39 -29.69 12.48
CA LYS A 52 38.95 -30.45 11.30
C LYS A 52 38.94 -31.96 11.52
N GLN A 53 39.83 -32.48 12.37
CA GLN A 53 39.88 -33.90 12.70
C GLN A 53 38.67 -34.31 13.55
N CYS A 54 38.37 -33.55 14.61
CA CYS A 54 37.12 -33.74 15.37
C CYS A 54 35.88 -33.57 14.50
N TRP A 55 35.88 -32.63 13.54
CA TRP A 55 34.75 -32.46 12.62
C TRP A 55 34.55 -33.66 11.68
N LYS A 56 35.64 -34.32 11.25
CA LYS A 56 35.57 -35.54 10.44
C LYS A 56 35.17 -36.78 11.24
N GLN A 57 35.60 -36.83 12.51
CA GLN A 57 35.34 -37.97 13.41
C GLN A 57 33.95 -37.90 14.05
N ASN A 58 33.41 -36.69 14.27
CA ASN A 58 32.04 -36.54 14.73
C ASN A 58 31.05 -36.87 13.60
N GLU A 59 30.09 -37.75 13.91
CA GLU A 59 28.99 -38.19 13.04
C GLU A 59 28.07 -37.05 12.53
N ALA A 60 28.29 -35.81 12.99
CA ALA A 60 27.67 -34.59 12.48
C ALA A 60 27.89 -34.34 10.97
N GLY A 61 28.86 -35.02 10.34
CA GLY A 61 29.07 -35.01 8.89
C GLY A 61 28.07 -35.86 8.07
N LYS A 62 27.33 -36.80 8.69
CA LYS A 62 26.35 -37.65 7.99
C LYS A 62 24.93 -37.08 7.98
N HIS A 63 24.61 -36.14 8.88
CA HIS A 63 23.24 -35.63 9.10
C HIS A 63 22.80 -34.44 8.22
N LEU A 64 23.30 -34.32 6.99
CA LEU A 64 22.79 -33.35 6.01
C LEU A 64 22.51 -33.97 4.64
N VAL A 65 22.00 -35.21 4.60
CA VAL A 65 21.09 -35.58 3.50
C VAL A 65 19.77 -34.87 3.80
N LYS A 66 19.71 -33.57 3.50
CA LYS A 66 18.42 -32.92 3.31
C LYS A 66 17.74 -33.70 2.20
N ASP A 67 16.60 -34.30 2.50
CA ASP A 67 15.75 -34.96 1.52
C ASP A 67 15.26 -33.93 0.50
N GLY A 68 16.13 -33.64 -0.46
CA GLY A 68 15.92 -32.64 -1.48
C GLY A 68 14.83 -33.05 -2.45
N LEU A 69 14.47 -34.34 -2.50
CA LEU A 69 13.38 -34.83 -3.33
C LEU A 69 12.03 -34.58 -2.67
N THR A 70 11.89 -34.86 -1.37
CA THR A 70 10.66 -34.51 -0.62
C THR A 70 10.44 -32.99 -0.63
N GLU A 71 11.50 -32.20 -0.43
CA GLU A 71 11.38 -30.74 -0.53
C GLU A 71 11.06 -30.27 -1.96
N ALA A 72 11.65 -30.89 -2.98
CA ALA A 72 11.32 -30.59 -4.38
C ALA A 72 9.83 -30.87 -4.68
N ARG A 73 9.31 -32.03 -4.26
CA ARG A 73 7.90 -32.40 -4.43
C ARG A 73 6.97 -31.45 -3.69
N ARG A 74 7.30 -31.07 -2.46
CA ARG A 74 6.53 -30.09 -1.68
C ARG A 74 6.47 -28.72 -2.35
N ILE A 75 7.61 -28.21 -2.85
CA ILE A 75 7.66 -26.94 -3.58
C ILE A 75 6.84 -27.03 -4.87
N ALA A 76 6.92 -28.16 -5.57
CA ALA A 76 6.17 -28.36 -6.80
C ALA A 76 4.66 -28.33 -6.53
N GLN A 77 4.18 -29.10 -5.56
CA GLN A 77 2.77 -29.13 -5.17
C GLN A 77 2.27 -27.75 -4.70
N ALA A 78 3.05 -27.05 -3.86
CA ALA A 78 2.71 -25.72 -3.38
C ALA A 78 2.60 -24.68 -4.51
N ARG A 79 3.27 -24.91 -5.64
CA ARG A 79 3.23 -24.07 -6.85
C ARG A 79 2.39 -24.69 -7.97
N GLY A 80 1.54 -25.65 -7.63
CA GLY A 80 0.56 -26.26 -8.52
C GLY A 80 1.12 -27.21 -9.58
N GLY A 81 2.37 -27.65 -9.47
CA GLY A 81 2.99 -28.60 -10.41
C GLY A 81 3.61 -29.83 -9.73
N GLU A 82 4.48 -30.51 -10.46
CA GLU A 82 5.08 -31.79 -10.06
C GLU A 82 6.60 -31.78 -10.25
N CYS A 83 7.31 -32.51 -9.39
CA CYS A 83 8.70 -32.87 -9.62
C CYS A 83 8.72 -34.30 -10.16
N LEU A 84 9.08 -34.45 -11.43
CA LEU A 84 9.09 -35.73 -12.15
C LEU A 84 10.35 -36.55 -11.87
N SER A 85 11.38 -35.94 -11.26
CA SER A 85 12.59 -36.66 -10.90
C SER A 85 12.37 -37.65 -9.76
N THR A 86 13.06 -38.78 -9.84
CA THR A 86 13.02 -39.87 -8.86
C THR A 86 14.25 -39.91 -7.94
N ALA A 87 15.30 -39.14 -8.25
CA ALA A 87 16.55 -39.13 -7.49
C ALA A 87 17.09 -37.70 -7.28
N TYR A 88 17.67 -37.45 -6.10
CA TYR A 88 18.38 -36.22 -5.75
C TYR A 88 19.71 -36.54 -5.07
N ALA A 89 20.80 -36.39 -5.82
CA ALA A 89 22.16 -36.64 -5.38
C ALA A 89 22.80 -35.41 -4.72
N ASN A 90 22.55 -34.20 -5.23
CA ASN A 90 23.09 -32.96 -4.67
C ASN A 90 22.38 -31.69 -5.18
N GLY A 91 22.67 -30.55 -4.56
CA GLY A 91 22.06 -29.23 -4.90
C GLY A 91 22.38 -28.64 -6.27
N ARG A 92 23.31 -29.24 -7.04
CA ARG A 92 23.60 -28.86 -8.41
C ARG A 92 22.89 -29.73 -9.45
N GLN A 93 22.38 -30.90 -9.04
CA GLN A 93 21.62 -31.76 -9.92
C GLN A 93 20.38 -31.01 -10.43
N ARG A 94 20.17 -31.07 -11.75
CA ARG A 94 18.97 -30.54 -12.39
C ARG A 94 17.86 -31.56 -12.22
N LEU A 95 16.78 -31.14 -11.56
CA LEU A 95 15.56 -31.92 -11.44
C LEU A 95 14.62 -31.57 -12.60
N GLN A 96 13.78 -32.52 -12.98
CA GLN A 96 12.73 -32.36 -13.96
C GLN A 96 11.46 -31.93 -13.24
N TRP A 97 10.88 -30.84 -13.72
CA TRP A 97 9.72 -30.18 -13.14
C TRP A 97 8.64 -30.07 -14.21
N ARG A 98 7.39 -30.17 -13.77
CA ARG A 98 6.19 -29.92 -14.56
C ARG A 98 5.36 -28.87 -13.85
N CYS A 99 4.84 -27.86 -14.53
CA CYS A 99 3.91 -26.91 -13.93
C CYS A 99 2.47 -27.39 -14.13
N ARG A 100 1.50 -26.73 -13.47
CA ARG A 100 0.06 -27.02 -13.65
C ARG A 100 -0.38 -27.00 -15.11
N ASN A 101 0.26 -26.16 -15.92
CA ASN A 101 -0.05 -25.98 -17.35
C ASN A 101 0.64 -27.03 -18.23
N GLY A 102 1.25 -28.07 -17.65
CA GLY A 102 1.89 -29.16 -18.39
C GLY A 102 3.25 -28.85 -18.99
N HIS A 103 3.85 -27.69 -18.70
CA HIS A 103 5.20 -27.37 -19.20
C HIS A 103 6.27 -28.08 -18.40
N ASP A 104 7.16 -28.79 -19.09
CA ASP A 104 8.29 -29.50 -18.50
C ASP A 104 9.59 -28.71 -18.65
N TRP A 105 10.40 -28.64 -17.58
CA TRP A 105 11.74 -28.05 -17.65
C TRP A 105 12.73 -28.68 -16.67
N LEU A 106 14.02 -28.46 -16.93
CA LEU A 106 15.12 -28.92 -16.10
C LEU A 106 15.74 -27.77 -15.32
N ALA A 107 15.71 -27.83 -13.98
CA ALA A 107 16.31 -26.81 -13.12
C ALA A 107 16.83 -27.38 -11.79
N PRO A 108 17.92 -26.83 -11.22
CA PRO A 108 18.34 -27.17 -9.86
C PRO A 108 17.31 -26.71 -8.81
N LEU A 109 17.17 -27.46 -7.71
CA LEU A 109 16.30 -27.11 -6.58
C LEU A 109 16.60 -25.71 -6.02
N ALA A 110 17.89 -25.32 -5.96
CA ALA A 110 18.29 -24.00 -5.46
C ALA A 110 17.78 -22.85 -6.35
N ASP A 111 17.71 -23.04 -7.67
CA ASP A 111 17.22 -22.02 -8.59
C ASP A 111 15.71 -21.90 -8.53
N VAL A 112 14.99 -23.02 -8.44
CA VAL A 112 13.54 -23.03 -8.23
C VAL A 112 13.15 -22.29 -6.94
N ARG A 113 13.98 -22.35 -5.90
CA ARG A 113 13.77 -21.60 -4.65
C ARG A 113 13.96 -20.10 -4.81
N ARG A 114 14.96 -19.67 -5.59
CA ARG A 114 15.39 -18.26 -5.68
C ARG A 114 14.79 -17.49 -6.86
N ARG A 115 14.41 -18.17 -7.94
CA ARG A 115 13.95 -17.57 -9.21
C ARG A 115 12.47 -17.89 -9.46
N GLY A 116 11.98 -17.49 -10.64
CA GLY A 116 10.62 -17.80 -11.11
C GLY A 116 10.36 -19.30 -11.21
N TRP A 117 9.09 -19.70 -11.03
CA TRP A 117 8.65 -21.10 -10.98
C TRP A 117 8.82 -21.83 -12.30
N CYS A 118 8.00 -21.48 -13.29
CA CYS A 118 8.08 -22.03 -14.65
C CYS A 118 8.65 -20.95 -15.59
N PRO A 119 9.74 -21.24 -16.32
CA PRO A 119 10.33 -20.27 -17.25
C PRO A 119 9.39 -19.92 -18.40
N VAL A 120 8.52 -20.86 -18.78
CA VAL A 120 7.49 -20.64 -19.82
C VAL A 120 6.37 -19.76 -19.26
N CYS A 121 5.84 -20.05 -18.07
CA CYS A 121 4.82 -19.17 -17.45
C CYS A 121 5.37 -17.79 -17.08
N GLY A 122 6.67 -17.66 -16.82
CA GLY A 122 7.35 -16.41 -16.52
C GLY A 122 7.69 -15.53 -17.73
N SER A 123 7.64 -16.08 -18.96
CA SER A 123 7.77 -15.30 -20.20
C SER A 123 6.47 -14.57 -20.56
N GLY A 124 6.59 -13.38 -21.15
CA GLY A 124 5.51 -12.42 -21.38
C GLY A 124 4.16 -13.05 -21.75
N ALA A 125 3.10 -12.71 -20.99
CA ALA A 125 1.78 -13.33 -21.13
C ALA A 125 1.23 -13.29 -22.57
N ARG A 126 1.59 -12.25 -23.32
CA ARG A 126 1.18 -12.08 -24.72
C ARG A 126 1.95 -12.96 -25.69
N GLU A 127 3.26 -13.14 -25.50
CA GLU A 127 4.07 -14.07 -26.29
C GLU A 127 3.55 -15.52 -26.14
N ARG A 128 3.19 -15.90 -24.90
CA ARG A 128 2.54 -17.19 -24.63
C ARG A 128 1.19 -17.33 -25.33
N LEU A 129 0.37 -16.28 -25.29
CA LEU A 129 -0.95 -16.30 -25.90
C LEU A 129 -0.86 -16.40 -27.42
N CYS A 130 0.10 -15.69 -28.04
CA CYS A 130 0.42 -15.86 -29.45
C CYS A 130 0.81 -17.31 -29.74
N ARG A 131 1.77 -17.89 -28.98
CA ARG A 131 2.16 -19.29 -29.15
C ARG A 131 0.96 -20.23 -29.08
N TYR A 132 0.12 -20.08 -28.06
CA TYR A 132 -1.07 -20.91 -27.91
C TYR A 132 -1.98 -20.84 -29.13
N TYR A 133 -2.32 -19.65 -29.62
CA TYR A 133 -3.19 -19.53 -30.79
C TYR A 133 -2.56 -20.09 -32.06
N PHE A 134 -1.26 -19.87 -32.28
CA PHE A 134 -0.54 -20.51 -33.39
C PHE A 134 -0.61 -22.04 -33.29
N GLU A 135 -0.35 -22.61 -32.11
CA GLU A 135 -0.37 -24.06 -31.91
C GLU A 135 -1.78 -24.65 -32.03
N ALA A 136 -2.79 -23.97 -31.48
CA ALA A 136 -4.17 -24.41 -31.52
C ALA A 136 -4.73 -24.33 -32.94
N LEU A 137 -4.53 -23.20 -33.64
CA LEU A 137 -5.03 -23.03 -35.02
C LEU A 137 -4.42 -24.03 -35.98
N THR A 138 -3.11 -24.25 -35.89
CA THR A 138 -2.38 -25.07 -36.86
C THR A 138 -2.28 -26.54 -36.45
N SER A 139 -2.63 -26.90 -35.21
CA SER A 139 -2.36 -28.22 -34.62
C SER A 139 -0.89 -28.64 -34.62
N HIS A 140 0.04 -27.67 -34.67
CA HIS A 140 1.49 -27.90 -34.71
C HIS A 140 2.20 -27.13 -33.60
N ARG A 141 3.33 -27.63 -33.09
CA ARG A 141 4.11 -26.95 -32.03
C ARG A 141 4.97 -25.80 -32.57
N PHE A 142 5.09 -24.71 -31.80
CA PHE A 142 5.89 -23.52 -32.13
C PHE A 142 6.90 -23.21 -31.00
N PRO A 143 7.94 -24.04 -30.81
CA PRO A 143 8.98 -23.77 -29.83
C PRO A 143 9.75 -22.49 -30.17
N LYS A 144 10.30 -21.84 -29.14
CA LYS A 144 11.31 -20.79 -29.34
C LYS A 144 12.50 -21.36 -30.09
N ALA A 145 12.96 -20.63 -31.11
CA ALA A 145 14.10 -21.04 -31.90
C ALA A 145 15.13 -19.92 -31.98
N ARG A 146 16.41 -20.27 -31.88
CA ARG A 146 17.52 -19.38 -32.26
C ARG A 146 18.27 -20.04 -33.40
N PRO A 147 17.83 -19.93 -34.65
CA PRO A 147 18.51 -20.63 -35.74
C PRO A 147 19.96 -20.14 -35.94
N THR A 148 20.84 -20.98 -36.48
CA THR A 148 22.24 -20.59 -36.76
C THR A 148 22.33 -19.59 -37.91
N TRP A 149 21.38 -19.64 -38.83
CA TRP A 149 21.27 -18.74 -39.98
C TRP A 149 20.68 -17.37 -39.63
N LEU A 150 20.04 -17.23 -38.46
CA LEU A 150 19.38 -16.00 -38.05
C LEU A 150 20.35 -15.12 -37.26
N VAL A 151 21.13 -14.31 -37.98
CA VAL A 151 22.22 -13.49 -37.44
C VAL A 151 22.03 -12.04 -37.88
N ASN A 152 22.18 -11.10 -36.94
CA ASN A 152 22.11 -9.67 -37.26
C ASN A 152 23.41 -9.15 -37.90
N GLU A 153 23.41 -7.90 -38.34
CA GLU A 153 24.58 -7.24 -38.98
C GLU A 153 25.84 -7.25 -38.11
N ARG A 154 25.69 -7.42 -36.79
CA ARG A 154 26.78 -7.45 -35.80
C ARG A 154 27.32 -8.85 -35.52
N GLY A 155 26.82 -9.88 -36.20
CA GLY A 155 27.22 -11.26 -35.97
C GLY A 155 26.54 -11.95 -34.77
N ASN A 156 25.55 -11.32 -34.13
CA ASN A 156 24.81 -11.92 -33.01
C ASN A 156 23.62 -12.73 -33.52
N ARG A 157 23.42 -13.94 -32.97
CA ARG A 157 22.24 -14.76 -33.25
C ARG A 157 20.98 -14.11 -32.68
N MET A 158 19.93 -14.05 -33.49
CA MET A 158 18.61 -13.59 -33.08
C MET A 158 17.69 -14.78 -32.76
N GLU A 159 16.58 -14.49 -32.09
CA GLU A 159 15.55 -15.46 -31.67
C GLU A 159 14.28 -15.29 -32.48
N LEU A 160 13.53 -16.37 -32.64
CA LEU A 160 12.13 -16.45 -33.06
C LEU A 160 11.29 -16.84 -31.84
N ASP A 161 10.25 -16.05 -31.52
CA ASP A 161 9.34 -16.34 -30.41
C ASP A 161 8.60 -17.67 -30.56
N GLY A 162 8.32 -18.08 -31.80
CA GLY A 162 7.90 -19.44 -32.13
C GLY A 162 8.18 -19.79 -33.58
N TYR A 163 8.66 -21.01 -33.81
CA TYR A 163 8.99 -21.50 -35.15
C TYR A 163 8.59 -22.96 -35.35
N ASN A 164 7.95 -23.25 -36.47
CA ASN A 164 7.68 -24.61 -36.93
C ASN A 164 8.40 -24.88 -38.26
N GLU A 165 9.37 -25.81 -38.22
CA GLU A 165 10.17 -26.21 -39.38
C GLU A 165 9.34 -26.88 -40.48
N LYS A 166 8.34 -27.70 -40.12
CA LYS A 166 7.51 -28.45 -41.08
C LYS A 166 6.60 -27.52 -41.89
N LEU A 167 5.94 -26.59 -41.20
CA LEU A 167 5.05 -25.61 -41.81
C LEU A 167 5.82 -24.47 -42.48
N LYS A 168 7.13 -24.33 -42.21
CA LYS A 168 7.93 -23.15 -42.58
C LYS A 168 7.23 -21.85 -42.15
N LEU A 169 6.71 -21.85 -40.93
CA LEU A 169 5.95 -20.74 -40.34
C LEU A 169 6.60 -20.34 -39.01
N ALA A 170 6.77 -19.05 -38.79
CA ALA A 170 7.29 -18.46 -37.56
C ALA A 170 6.40 -17.29 -37.12
N PHE A 171 6.46 -16.94 -35.83
CA PHE A 171 5.86 -15.71 -35.33
C PHE A 171 6.80 -14.95 -34.38
N GLU A 172 6.54 -13.65 -34.28
CA GLU A 172 7.22 -12.72 -33.38
C GLU A 172 6.20 -11.81 -32.71
N HIS A 173 6.29 -11.65 -31.39
CA HIS A 173 5.46 -10.70 -30.67
C HIS A 173 6.18 -9.35 -30.58
N GLN A 174 5.72 -8.37 -31.35
CA GLN A 174 6.31 -7.03 -31.35
C GLN A 174 5.70 -6.17 -30.24
N GLY A 175 6.50 -5.83 -29.22
CA GLY A 175 6.09 -4.90 -28.16
C GLY A 175 6.06 -3.42 -28.58
N GLU A 176 5.48 -2.55 -27.74
CA GLU A 176 5.38 -1.09 -28.01
C GLU A 176 6.73 -0.44 -28.32
N GLN A 177 7.81 -1.00 -27.76
CA GLN A 177 9.19 -0.56 -28.00
C GLN A 177 9.72 -0.75 -29.44
N HIS A 178 8.97 -1.39 -30.33
CA HIS A 178 9.26 -1.48 -31.78
C HIS A 178 8.69 -0.28 -32.56
N TYR A 179 7.70 0.41 -31.99
CA TYR A 179 6.96 1.47 -32.66
C TYR A 179 7.21 2.85 -32.04
N ARG A 180 7.56 2.91 -30.74
CA ARG A 180 7.78 4.17 -30.02
C ARG A 180 8.98 4.12 -29.06
N PRO A 181 9.63 5.27 -28.79
CA PRO A 181 10.67 5.34 -27.78
C PRO A 181 10.11 5.15 -26.36
N VAL A 182 10.55 4.11 -25.63
CA VAL A 182 10.14 3.88 -24.23
C VAL A 182 11.29 4.27 -23.30
N ALA A 183 11.05 5.20 -22.36
CA ALA A 183 12.06 5.84 -21.51
C ALA A 183 12.93 4.87 -20.68
N HIS A 184 12.39 3.70 -20.32
CA HIS A 184 13.11 2.69 -19.52
C HIS A 184 14.09 1.84 -20.34
N PHE A 185 13.89 1.70 -21.66
CA PHE A 185 14.70 0.89 -22.57
C PHE A 185 15.57 1.70 -23.55
N ASN A 186 15.23 2.97 -23.77
CA ASN A 186 15.89 3.84 -24.74
C ASN A 186 16.60 5.01 -24.03
N ARG A 187 17.76 4.73 -23.44
CA ARG A 187 18.65 5.79 -22.94
C ARG A 187 19.38 6.56 -24.07
N ARG A 188 19.32 6.10 -25.33
CA ARG A 188 19.90 6.75 -26.52
C ARG A 188 19.02 6.46 -27.75
N GLY A 189 18.71 7.46 -28.58
CA GLY A 189 17.85 7.32 -29.77
C GLY A 189 18.30 6.29 -30.81
N GLU A 190 19.58 5.88 -30.79
CA GLU A 190 20.14 4.82 -31.63
C GLU A 190 19.50 3.42 -31.42
N THR A 191 18.82 3.16 -30.29
CA THR A 191 18.27 1.84 -30.00
C THR A 191 17.02 1.47 -30.77
N LEU A 192 16.21 2.44 -31.23
CA LEU A 192 14.97 2.17 -31.99
C LEU A 192 15.29 1.81 -33.45
N LEU A 193 16.10 2.64 -34.13
CA LEU A 193 16.55 2.37 -35.50
C LEU A 193 17.28 1.03 -35.61
N ARG A 194 18.09 0.67 -34.60
CA ARG A 194 18.75 -0.64 -34.54
C ARG A 194 17.76 -1.79 -34.47
N ARG A 195 16.69 -1.66 -33.70
CA ARG A 195 15.65 -2.70 -33.59
C ARG A 195 14.87 -2.84 -34.89
N GLN A 196 14.52 -1.74 -35.54
CA GLN A 196 13.87 -1.76 -36.85
C GLN A 196 14.74 -2.48 -37.90
N ARG A 197 16.05 -2.22 -37.91
CA ARG A 197 16.99 -2.95 -38.78
C ARG A 197 17.10 -4.44 -38.43
N ASP A 198 17.19 -4.79 -37.15
CA ASP A 198 17.21 -6.19 -36.72
C ASP A 198 15.90 -6.91 -37.14
N ASP A 199 14.74 -6.24 -37.06
CA ASP A 199 13.43 -6.78 -37.48
C ASP A 199 13.32 -6.94 -39.01
N GLU A 200 13.70 -5.92 -39.79
CA GLU A 200 13.77 -6.01 -41.25
C GLU A 200 14.71 -7.14 -41.70
N ARG A 201 15.87 -7.27 -41.04
CA ARG A 201 16.82 -8.34 -41.34
C ARG A 201 16.24 -9.71 -41.02
N LYS A 202 15.49 -9.83 -39.92
CA LYS A 202 14.81 -11.06 -39.53
C LYS A 202 13.77 -11.47 -40.58
N LEU A 203 13.00 -10.51 -41.10
CA LEU A 203 12.05 -10.74 -42.20
C LEU A 203 12.78 -11.23 -43.46
N GLN A 204 13.81 -10.51 -43.91
CA GLN A 204 14.59 -10.88 -45.10
C GLN A 204 15.21 -12.28 -45.00
N LEU A 205 15.84 -12.61 -43.86
CA LEU A 205 16.48 -13.91 -43.66
C LEU A 205 15.47 -15.06 -43.60
N SER A 206 14.28 -14.79 -43.05
CA SER A 206 13.18 -15.77 -43.03
C SER A 206 12.64 -16.01 -44.44
N GLU A 207 12.42 -14.95 -45.22
CA GLU A 207 11.94 -15.01 -46.59
C GLU A 207 12.91 -15.76 -47.52
N GLN A 208 14.21 -15.50 -47.42
CA GLN A 208 15.26 -16.23 -48.19
C GLN A 208 15.26 -17.73 -47.93
N ARG A 209 14.71 -18.18 -46.80
CA ARG A 209 14.62 -19.58 -46.39
C ARG A 209 13.23 -20.18 -46.69
N GLY A 210 12.34 -19.42 -47.32
CA GLY A 210 10.95 -19.80 -47.54
C GLY A 210 10.15 -19.90 -46.25
N ILE A 211 10.54 -19.17 -45.19
CA ILE A 211 9.85 -19.16 -43.91
C ILE A 211 8.95 -17.92 -43.85
N THR A 212 7.65 -18.13 -43.70
CA THR A 212 6.70 -17.07 -43.45
C THR A 212 6.82 -16.61 -42.00
N LEU A 213 7.13 -15.33 -41.79
CA LEU A 213 7.22 -14.73 -40.45
C LEU A 213 6.02 -13.82 -40.21
N VAL A 214 5.16 -14.19 -39.26
CA VAL A 214 4.02 -13.38 -38.84
C VAL A 214 4.42 -12.52 -37.64
N ALA A 215 4.57 -11.22 -37.87
CA ALA A 215 4.83 -10.25 -36.82
C ALA A 215 3.49 -9.83 -36.17
N VAL A 216 3.27 -10.23 -34.93
CA VAL A 216 2.05 -9.93 -34.16
C VAL A 216 2.20 -8.57 -33.46
N PRO A 217 1.46 -7.52 -33.86
CA PRO A 217 1.61 -6.18 -33.29
C PRO A 217 1.11 -6.13 -31.84
N PHE A 218 1.70 -5.27 -31.00
CA PHE A 218 1.17 -4.99 -29.65
C PHE A 218 -0.19 -4.26 -29.66
N SER A 219 -0.56 -3.61 -30.76
CA SER A 219 -1.81 -2.84 -30.86
C SER A 219 -3.06 -3.72 -30.91
N VAL A 220 -2.93 -5.00 -31.29
CA VAL A 220 -4.06 -5.94 -31.36
C VAL A 220 -4.61 -6.19 -29.95
N PRO A 221 -5.91 -5.96 -29.67
CA PRO A 221 -6.48 -6.30 -28.38
C PRO A 221 -6.38 -7.79 -28.08
N THR A 222 -6.14 -8.16 -26.82
CA THR A 222 -6.04 -9.57 -26.41
C THR A 222 -7.31 -10.37 -26.71
N SER A 223 -8.47 -9.71 -26.65
CA SER A 223 -9.80 -10.27 -26.96
C SER A 223 -10.01 -10.60 -28.43
N GLU A 224 -9.21 -10.02 -29.32
CA GLU A 224 -9.32 -10.19 -30.78
C GLU A 224 -8.11 -10.95 -31.35
N LEU A 225 -7.19 -11.38 -30.47
CA LEU A 225 -5.89 -11.89 -30.89
C LEU A 225 -6.01 -13.23 -31.62
N ASP A 226 -6.95 -14.08 -31.24
CA ASP A 226 -7.27 -15.34 -31.92
C ASP A 226 -7.77 -15.10 -33.35
N VAL A 227 -8.75 -14.21 -33.51
CA VAL A 227 -9.32 -13.84 -34.81
C VAL A 227 -8.25 -13.21 -35.68
N TRP A 228 -7.45 -12.30 -35.12
CA TRP A 228 -6.37 -11.64 -35.84
C TRP A 228 -5.30 -12.62 -36.33
N ILE A 229 -4.83 -13.53 -35.44
CA ILE A 229 -3.82 -14.54 -35.82
C ILE A 229 -4.39 -15.47 -36.89
N LYS A 230 -5.65 -15.90 -36.77
CA LYS A 230 -6.33 -16.73 -37.77
C LYS A 230 -6.35 -16.05 -39.13
N CYS A 231 -6.75 -14.78 -39.20
CA CYS A 231 -6.74 -14.01 -40.44
C CYS A 231 -5.32 -13.80 -41.00
N ALA A 232 -4.34 -13.52 -40.14
CA ALA A 232 -2.96 -13.30 -40.56
C ALA A 232 -2.33 -14.56 -41.16
N ILE A 233 -2.52 -15.73 -40.52
CA ILE A 233 -2.03 -17.01 -41.06
C ILE A 233 -2.79 -17.35 -42.34
N GLY A 234 -4.12 -17.25 -42.36
CA GLY A 234 -4.92 -17.58 -43.53
C GLY A 234 -4.61 -16.72 -44.76
N ALA A 235 -4.29 -15.44 -44.57
CA ALA A 235 -3.88 -14.55 -45.65
C ALA A 235 -2.46 -14.86 -46.16
N ALA A 236 -1.52 -15.16 -45.26
CA ALA A 236 -0.12 -15.39 -45.63
C ALA A 236 0.15 -16.81 -46.13
N ARG A 237 -0.60 -17.80 -45.63
CA ARG A 237 -0.43 -19.24 -45.88
C ARG A 237 -1.80 -19.93 -45.98
N PRO A 238 -2.55 -19.69 -47.06
CA PRO A 238 -3.85 -20.32 -47.28
C PRO A 238 -3.75 -21.85 -47.47
N ASP A 239 -2.55 -22.37 -47.71
CA ASP A 239 -2.23 -23.80 -47.78
C ASP A 239 -2.25 -24.50 -46.40
N ILE A 240 -2.21 -23.74 -45.30
CA ILE A 240 -2.29 -24.31 -43.95
C ILE A 240 -3.76 -24.40 -43.53
N GLU A 241 -4.22 -25.62 -43.28
CA GLU A 241 -5.56 -25.85 -42.74
C GLU A 241 -5.65 -25.37 -41.28
N LEU A 242 -6.53 -24.40 -41.01
CA LEU A 242 -6.71 -23.80 -39.69
C LEU A 242 -7.99 -24.31 -39.03
N LEU A 243 -7.91 -24.64 -37.74
CA LEU A 243 -9.09 -24.97 -36.94
C LEU A 243 -10.09 -23.80 -36.93
N GLN A 244 -11.36 -24.12 -37.17
CA GLN A 244 -12.40 -23.10 -37.28
C GLN A 244 -12.82 -22.51 -35.94
N ASN A 245 -12.89 -23.36 -34.91
CA ASN A 245 -13.28 -23.01 -33.55
C ASN A 245 -12.17 -23.37 -32.59
N ILE A 246 -11.56 -22.36 -31.97
CA ILE A 246 -10.65 -22.57 -30.85
C ILE A 246 -11.44 -22.30 -29.58
N ASN A 247 -11.39 -23.22 -28.62
CA ASN A 247 -11.94 -22.94 -27.31
C ASN A 247 -11.01 -21.96 -26.59
N SER A 248 -11.28 -20.66 -26.72
CA SER A 248 -10.47 -19.60 -26.09
C SER A 248 -10.48 -19.70 -24.56
N THR A 249 -11.45 -20.43 -23.99
CA THR A 249 -11.55 -20.76 -22.56
C THR A 249 -10.66 -21.91 -22.09
N GLU A 250 -10.12 -22.79 -22.96
CA GLU A 250 -9.21 -23.87 -22.52
C GLU A 250 -7.80 -23.35 -22.16
N TYR A 251 -7.38 -22.24 -22.77
CA TYR A 251 -6.20 -21.48 -22.32
C TYR A 251 -6.41 -20.81 -20.95
N VAL A 252 -7.66 -20.72 -20.48
CA VAL A 252 -8.07 -20.03 -19.25
C VAL A 252 -7.91 -20.96 -18.06
N SER A 253 -6.67 -21.33 -17.77
CA SER A 253 -6.26 -21.73 -16.42
C SER A 253 -4.85 -21.20 -16.11
N GLY A 254 -4.62 -19.92 -16.38
CA GLY A 254 -3.55 -19.20 -15.69
C GLY A 254 -3.91 -19.10 -14.21
N ASP A 255 -3.07 -19.61 -13.31
CA ASP A 255 -3.16 -19.33 -11.87
C ASP A 255 -3.33 -17.82 -11.62
N GLU A 256 -2.89 -16.93 -12.53
CA GLU A 256 -3.01 -15.49 -12.39
C GLU A 256 -4.46 -14.97 -12.31
N ILE A 257 -5.41 -15.49 -13.11
CA ILE A 257 -6.82 -15.05 -13.02
C ILE A 257 -7.48 -15.60 -11.76
N LEU A 258 -7.18 -16.86 -11.39
CA LEU A 258 -7.67 -17.47 -10.17
C LEU A 258 -7.11 -16.79 -8.92
N GLN A 259 -5.83 -16.41 -8.94
CA GLN A 259 -5.20 -15.60 -7.89
C GLN A 259 -5.86 -14.23 -7.80
N LEU A 260 -6.15 -13.59 -8.94
CA LEU A 260 -6.80 -12.28 -8.95
C LEU A 260 -8.24 -12.36 -8.42
N LYS A 261 -9.00 -13.40 -8.81
CA LYS A 261 -10.30 -13.74 -8.23
C LYS A 261 -10.21 -14.05 -6.74
N ALA A 262 -9.21 -14.80 -6.28
CA ALA A 262 -9.01 -15.08 -4.86
C ALA A 262 -8.63 -13.83 -4.05
N VAL A 263 -7.80 -12.94 -4.60
CA VAL A 263 -7.48 -11.64 -3.98
C VAL A 263 -8.73 -10.77 -3.90
N ALA A 264 -9.57 -10.80 -4.93
CA ALA A 264 -10.85 -10.10 -4.94
C ALA A 264 -11.81 -10.66 -3.88
N GLY A 265 -11.96 -11.99 -3.81
CA GLY A 265 -12.77 -12.69 -2.81
C GLY A 265 -12.37 -12.37 -1.38
N LYS A 266 -11.06 -12.36 -1.09
CA LYS A 266 -10.52 -11.95 0.23
C LYS A 266 -10.88 -10.52 0.63
N ARG A 267 -11.26 -9.67 -0.32
CA ARG A 267 -11.66 -8.27 -0.09
C ARG A 267 -13.17 -8.05 -0.16
N GLY A 268 -13.94 -9.15 -0.09
CA GLY A 268 -15.39 -9.09 -0.15
C GLY A 268 -15.86 -8.60 -1.52
N GLY A 269 -15.38 -9.20 -2.60
CA GLY A 269 -15.83 -8.89 -3.95
C GLY A 269 -15.32 -9.91 -4.95
N ASP A 270 -15.43 -9.59 -6.23
CA ASP A 270 -15.07 -10.49 -7.32
C ASP A 270 -14.26 -9.80 -8.41
N CYS A 271 -13.45 -10.59 -9.11
CA CYS A 271 -12.87 -10.19 -10.39
C CYS A 271 -13.77 -10.76 -11.49
N ILE A 272 -14.48 -9.86 -12.17
CA ILE A 272 -15.47 -10.20 -13.20
C ILE A 272 -14.77 -10.55 -14.53
N SER A 273 -13.54 -10.08 -14.73
CA SER A 273 -12.79 -10.40 -15.94
C SER A 273 -12.71 -11.91 -16.17
N PRO A 274 -13.06 -12.38 -17.38
CA PRO A 274 -13.03 -13.81 -17.70
C PRO A 274 -11.58 -14.33 -17.82
N VAL A 275 -10.63 -13.44 -18.18
CA VAL A 275 -9.24 -13.79 -18.47
C VAL A 275 -8.24 -12.82 -17.85
N TYR A 276 -7.02 -13.31 -17.57
CA TYR A 276 -5.93 -12.45 -17.09
C TYR A 276 -5.23 -11.74 -18.25
N LEU A 277 -5.59 -10.48 -18.46
CA LEU A 277 -5.05 -9.63 -19.53
C LEU A 277 -3.57 -9.18 -19.34
N GLY A 278 -2.96 -9.39 -18.16
CA GLY A 278 -1.56 -8.98 -17.88
C GLY A 278 -1.39 -8.15 -16.62
N VAL A 279 -0.17 -7.66 -16.35
CA VAL A 279 0.14 -6.86 -15.14
C VAL A 279 -0.14 -5.37 -15.30
N THR A 280 -0.13 -4.88 -16.54
CA THR A 280 -0.38 -3.49 -16.95
C THR A 280 -1.81 -3.26 -17.44
N GLU A 281 -2.47 -4.32 -17.89
CA GLU A 281 -3.84 -4.26 -18.39
C GLU A 281 -4.85 -4.16 -17.25
N LYS A 282 -5.97 -3.51 -17.52
CA LYS A 282 -7.07 -3.35 -16.58
C LYS A 282 -7.96 -4.58 -16.58
N HIS A 283 -8.38 -4.99 -15.38
CA HIS A 283 -9.40 -6.02 -15.15
C HIS A 283 -10.62 -5.38 -14.50
N TRP A 284 -11.78 -6.00 -14.71
CA TRP A 284 -13.04 -5.61 -14.10
C TRP A 284 -13.20 -6.27 -12.74
N PHE A 285 -13.64 -5.48 -11.75
CA PHE A 285 -13.88 -5.90 -10.38
C PHE A 285 -15.25 -5.43 -9.91
N ARG A 286 -15.84 -6.19 -8.99
CA ARG A 286 -17.07 -5.85 -8.26
C ARG A 286 -16.80 -5.97 -6.76
N CYS A 287 -17.25 -5.03 -5.93
CA CYS A 287 -17.17 -5.16 -4.47
C CYS A 287 -18.49 -5.69 -3.88
N ALA A 288 -18.51 -5.99 -2.58
CA ALA A 288 -19.70 -6.45 -1.86
C ALA A 288 -20.88 -5.48 -1.93
N GLU A 289 -20.60 -4.18 -2.03
CA GLU A 289 -21.62 -3.13 -2.21
C GLU A 289 -22.14 -3.06 -3.65
N GLY A 290 -21.68 -3.94 -4.55
CA GLY A 290 -22.11 -4.02 -5.95
C GLY A 290 -21.42 -3.04 -6.90
N HIS A 291 -20.52 -2.18 -6.42
CA HIS A 291 -19.82 -1.24 -7.30
C HIS A 291 -18.87 -1.97 -8.25
N GLU A 292 -18.94 -1.61 -9.53
CA GLU A 292 -18.06 -2.13 -10.57
C GLU A 292 -17.02 -1.09 -10.98
N TRP A 293 -15.78 -1.52 -11.17
CA TRP A 293 -14.71 -0.64 -11.65
C TRP A 293 -13.59 -1.42 -12.35
N GLU A 294 -12.81 -0.70 -13.13
CA GLU A 294 -11.59 -1.21 -13.77
C GLU A 294 -10.35 -0.86 -12.96
N ALA A 295 -9.43 -1.82 -12.80
CA ALA A 295 -8.12 -1.57 -12.19
C ALA A 295 -7.05 -2.54 -12.72
N ILE A 296 -5.79 -2.13 -12.68
CA ILE A 296 -4.68 -3.03 -13.00
C ILE A 296 -4.44 -4.03 -11.87
N ALA A 297 -4.09 -5.27 -12.22
CA ALA A 297 -3.89 -6.35 -11.25
C ALA A 297 -2.85 -6.05 -10.17
N SER A 298 -1.77 -5.33 -10.51
CA SER A 298 -0.72 -4.94 -9.56
C SER A 298 -1.24 -3.99 -8.48
N GLY A 299 -2.11 -3.03 -8.84
CA GLY A 299 -2.74 -2.10 -7.91
C GLY A 299 -3.72 -2.78 -6.96
N VAL A 300 -4.46 -3.77 -7.46
CA VAL A 300 -5.34 -4.60 -6.63
C VAL A 300 -4.53 -5.46 -5.66
N LYS A 301 -3.49 -6.15 -6.15
CA LYS A 301 -2.58 -6.95 -5.33
C LYS A 301 -1.88 -6.13 -4.24
N SER A 302 -1.50 -4.88 -4.52
CA SER A 302 -0.75 -4.03 -3.59
C SER A 302 -1.58 -3.36 -2.49
N GLY A 303 -2.91 -3.25 -2.64
CA GLY A 303 -3.76 -2.66 -1.58
C GLY A 303 -4.96 -1.85 -2.07
N THR A 304 -4.95 -1.39 -3.32
CA THR A 304 -6.04 -0.58 -3.87
C THR A 304 -7.25 -1.46 -4.16
N TRP A 305 -8.45 -1.03 -3.79
CA TRP A 305 -9.68 -1.82 -3.96
C TRP A 305 -10.77 -1.00 -4.65
N CYS A 306 -11.94 -0.85 -4.04
CA CYS A 306 -13.05 -0.09 -4.61
C CYS A 306 -12.86 1.43 -4.41
N PRO A 307 -12.76 2.23 -5.48
CA PRO A 307 -12.62 3.68 -5.38
C PRO A 307 -13.87 4.34 -4.80
N ILE A 308 -15.06 3.79 -5.07
CA ILE A 308 -16.34 4.34 -4.59
C ILE A 308 -16.47 4.12 -3.07
N CYS A 309 -16.22 2.90 -2.58
CA CYS A 309 -16.20 2.62 -1.14
C CYS A 309 -15.11 3.42 -0.42
N LYS A 310 -13.96 3.64 -1.07
CA LYS A 310 -12.88 4.49 -0.54
C LYS A 310 -13.32 5.95 -0.40
N LEU A 311 -14.06 6.49 -1.37
CA LEU A 311 -14.61 7.85 -1.27
C LEU A 311 -15.64 7.97 -0.14
N LYS A 312 -16.52 6.99 0.03
CA LYS A 312 -17.48 6.94 1.13
C LYS A 312 -16.77 6.91 2.50
N THR A 313 -15.79 6.02 2.68
CA THR A 313 -15.00 5.96 3.92
C THR A 313 -14.15 7.21 4.15
N LEU A 314 -13.63 7.86 3.11
CA LEU A 314 -12.94 9.14 3.24
C LEU A 314 -13.90 10.27 3.62
N ALA A 315 -15.12 10.28 3.08
CA ALA A 315 -16.16 11.23 3.47
C ALA A 315 -16.59 11.01 4.93
N ASP A 316 -16.75 9.76 5.36
CA ASP A 316 -17.09 9.41 6.74
C ASP A 316 -15.96 9.74 7.71
N LYS A 317 -14.69 9.48 7.35
CA LYS A 317 -13.52 9.91 8.13
C LYS A 317 -13.38 11.43 8.20
N ARG A 318 -13.86 12.17 7.20
CA ARG A 318 -13.88 13.64 7.18
C ARG A 318 -15.09 14.24 7.93
N ARG A 319 -16.12 13.45 8.27
CA ARG A 319 -17.15 13.86 9.23
C ARG A 319 -16.56 13.82 10.65
N VAL A 320 -15.78 14.84 10.98
CA VAL A 320 -15.20 15.07 12.32
C VAL A 320 -16.29 15.21 13.39
N HIS A 321 -17.51 15.57 12.98
CA HIS A 321 -18.64 15.83 13.86
C HIS A 321 -19.84 14.95 13.49
N SER A 322 -20.40 14.31 14.52
CA SER A 322 -21.60 13.47 14.53
C SER A 322 -22.62 14.00 15.54
N VAL A 323 -23.86 13.48 15.51
CA VAL A 323 -24.88 13.76 16.55
C VAL A 323 -24.32 13.46 17.95
N GLU A 324 -23.61 12.35 18.12
CA GLU A 324 -22.97 11.99 19.39
C GLU A 324 -21.94 13.03 19.85
N SER A 325 -21.13 13.56 18.91
CA SER A 325 -20.17 14.62 19.25
C SER A 325 -20.87 15.92 19.68
N MET A 326 -22.03 16.24 19.08
CA MET A 326 -22.83 17.40 19.47
C MET A 326 -23.51 17.20 20.83
N GLN A 327 -23.97 15.98 21.12
CA GLN A 327 -24.51 15.62 22.43
C GLN A 327 -23.46 15.77 23.53
N LYS A 328 -22.22 15.28 23.31
CA LYS A 328 -21.10 15.48 24.23
C LYS A 328 -20.80 16.97 24.44
N LEU A 329 -20.72 17.75 23.36
CA LEU A 329 -20.54 19.20 23.46
C LEU A 329 -21.64 19.86 24.30
N ALA A 330 -22.90 19.52 24.07
CA ALA A 330 -24.01 20.06 24.84
C ALA A 330 -23.93 19.68 26.32
N GLN A 331 -23.57 18.42 26.63
CA GLN A 331 -23.38 17.94 28.00
C GLN A 331 -22.28 18.73 28.72
N THR A 332 -21.13 18.98 28.07
CA THR A 332 -20.05 19.80 28.68
C THR A 332 -20.47 21.24 28.98
N ARG A 333 -21.55 21.72 28.36
CA ARG A 333 -22.12 23.05 28.57
C ARG A 333 -23.37 23.03 29.45
N GLY A 334 -23.68 21.90 30.08
CA GLY A 334 -24.85 21.72 30.92
C GLY A 334 -26.15 21.81 30.13
N GLY A 335 -26.27 21.01 29.07
CA GLY A 335 -27.49 20.92 28.27
C GLY A 335 -27.52 19.72 27.34
N SER A 336 -28.42 19.75 26.36
CA SER A 336 -28.62 18.68 25.38
C SER A 336 -28.71 19.21 23.95
N PHE A 337 -28.28 18.36 23.01
CA PHE A 337 -28.50 18.54 21.58
C PHE A 337 -29.83 17.87 21.22
N VAL A 338 -30.78 18.65 20.70
CA VAL A 338 -32.17 18.23 20.49
C VAL A 338 -32.41 17.74 19.07
N SER A 339 -31.66 18.25 18.08
CA SER A 339 -31.81 17.80 16.69
C SER A 339 -31.46 16.32 16.52
N GLU A 340 -32.31 15.59 15.80
CA GLU A 340 -32.11 14.15 15.53
C GLU A 340 -30.96 13.87 14.56
N ARG A 341 -30.66 14.83 13.68
CA ARG A 341 -29.64 14.70 12.63
C ARG A 341 -28.65 15.85 12.67
N PHE A 342 -27.41 15.52 12.36
CA PHE A 342 -26.33 16.49 12.20
C PHE A 342 -25.99 16.65 10.72
N SER A 343 -26.20 17.84 10.18
CA SER A 343 -25.89 18.15 8.77
C SER A 343 -24.47 18.71 8.62
N SER A 344 -24.17 19.82 9.28
CA SER A 344 -22.84 20.45 9.28
C SER A 344 -22.63 21.36 10.49
N VAL A 345 -21.39 21.82 10.71
CA VAL A 345 -21.04 22.77 11.78
C VAL A 345 -21.50 24.20 11.54
N ASN A 346 -21.84 24.54 10.30
CA ASN A 346 -22.28 25.89 9.91
C ASN A 346 -23.80 25.97 9.69
N HIS A 347 -24.52 24.89 9.98
CA HIS A 347 -25.98 24.85 9.90
C HIS A 347 -26.57 24.91 11.30
N LYS A 348 -27.71 25.59 11.44
CA LYS A 348 -28.39 25.69 12.72
C LYS A 348 -28.99 24.35 13.12
N HIS A 349 -28.79 24.01 14.39
CA HIS A 349 -29.42 22.87 15.06
C HIS A 349 -30.06 23.34 16.35
N ARG A 350 -30.97 22.54 16.88
CA ARG A 350 -31.70 22.84 18.12
C ARG A 350 -30.94 22.34 19.33
N TRP A 351 -30.78 23.23 20.31
CA TRP A 351 -30.08 22.99 21.57
C TRP A 351 -31.01 23.29 22.74
N ARG A 352 -30.76 22.67 23.89
CA ARG A 352 -31.48 22.94 25.14
C ARG A 352 -30.47 23.10 26.28
N CYS A 353 -30.62 24.09 27.15
CA CYS A 353 -29.76 24.26 28.33
C CYS A 353 -30.38 23.60 29.57
N VAL A 354 -29.62 23.53 30.68
CA VAL A 354 -30.09 22.97 31.96
C VAL A 354 -31.33 23.65 32.52
N LYS A 355 -31.55 24.95 32.23
CA LYS A 355 -32.76 25.67 32.61
C LYS A 355 -33.98 25.37 31.71
N GLY A 356 -33.81 24.52 30.69
CA GLY A 356 -34.87 24.14 29.77
C GLY A 356 -35.08 25.06 28.57
N HIS A 357 -34.31 26.13 28.43
CA HIS A 357 -34.42 27.01 27.25
C HIS A 357 -33.97 26.30 25.98
N GLU A 358 -34.77 26.38 24.93
CA GLU A 358 -34.44 25.87 23.60
C GLU A 358 -34.12 26.99 22.62
N TRP A 359 -33.12 26.78 21.78
CA TRP A 359 -32.76 27.73 20.72
C TRP A 359 -32.06 27.03 19.55
N ASP A 360 -32.09 27.70 18.39
CA ASP A 360 -31.41 27.25 17.19
C ASP A 360 -30.09 28.00 17.01
N ALA A 361 -28.96 27.27 16.96
CA ALA A 361 -27.62 27.82 16.78
C ALA A 361 -26.75 26.87 15.95
N ASP A 362 -25.80 27.42 15.20
CA ASP A 362 -24.79 26.61 14.52
C ASP A 362 -23.72 26.09 15.51
N PRO A 363 -23.25 24.84 15.35
CA PRO A 363 -22.21 24.26 16.19
C PRO A 363 -20.92 25.08 16.23
N ALA A 364 -20.54 25.74 15.13
CA ALA A 364 -19.35 26.59 15.08
C ALA A 364 -19.43 27.73 16.10
N ASP A 365 -20.59 28.35 16.29
CA ASP A 365 -20.81 29.36 17.33
C ASP A 365 -20.77 28.78 18.74
N VAL A 366 -21.33 27.58 18.93
CA VAL A 366 -21.24 26.85 20.20
C VAL A 366 -19.80 26.52 20.58
N PHE A 367 -18.98 26.09 19.60
CA PHE A 367 -17.56 25.84 19.80
C PHE A 367 -16.80 27.10 20.25
N LYS A 368 -17.17 28.28 19.74
CA LYS A 368 -16.60 29.58 20.16
C LYS A 368 -16.97 30.01 21.58
N GLY A 369 -17.90 29.30 22.24
CA GLY A 369 -18.29 29.54 23.63
C GLY A 369 -19.64 30.23 23.79
N ASN A 370 -20.32 30.57 22.70
CA ASN A 370 -21.69 31.09 22.77
C ASN A 370 -22.67 29.95 23.08
N TRP A 371 -23.51 30.12 24.10
CA TRP A 371 -24.39 29.05 24.57
C TRP A 371 -25.85 29.50 24.59
N CYS A 372 -26.47 29.61 25.76
CA CYS A 372 -27.86 30.04 25.88
C CYS A 372 -27.95 31.56 26.05
N ARG A 373 -28.41 32.26 25.01
CA ARG A 373 -28.64 33.72 25.05
C ARG A 373 -29.67 34.12 26.12
N ILE A 374 -30.68 33.29 26.37
CA ILE A 374 -31.70 33.57 27.39
C ILE A 374 -31.07 33.56 28.78
N CYS A 375 -30.32 32.50 29.13
CA CYS A 375 -29.58 32.44 30.39
C CYS A 375 -28.59 33.61 30.54
N HIS A 376 -27.92 34.00 29.45
CA HIS A 376 -27.00 35.14 29.46
C HIS A 376 -27.73 36.46 29.78
N ILE A 377 -28.87 36.73 29.14
CA ILE A 377 -29.70 37.90 29.41
C ILE A 377 -30.22 37.89 30.86
N GLU A 378 -30.76 36.75 31.32
CA GLU A 378 -31.24 36.59 32.69
C GLU A 378 -30.15 36.87 33.72
N SER A 379 -28.94 36.35 33.51
CA SER A 379 -27.81 36.56 34.42
C SER A 379 -27.37 38.03 34.51
N ARG A 380 -27.69 38.83 33.48
CA ARG A 380 -27.36 40.27 33.40
C ARG A 380 -28.50 41.17 33.84
N ARG A 381 -29.69 40.62 34.11
CA ARG A 381 -30.83 41.39 34.59
C ARG A 381 -30.54 41.88 36.00
N GLY A 382 -30.58 43.19 36.21
CA GLY A 382 -30.44 43.77 37.54
C GLY A 382 -31.57 43.29 38.45
N THR A 383 -31.29 43.15 39.75
CA THR A 383 -32.30 42.85 40.77
C THR A 383 -32.29 43.91 41.86
N LEU A 384 -33.40 44.03 42.59
CA LEU A 384 -33.46 44.94 43.73
C LEU A 384 -32.42 44.57 44.80
N ASP A 385 -32.17 43.28 45.03
CA ASP A 385 -31.12 42.82 45.94
C ASP A 385 -29.72 43.22 45.48
N GLN A 386 -29.48 43.22 44.16
CA GLN A 386 -28.23 43.74 43.63
C GLN A 386 -28.09 45.24 43.89
N ALA A 387 -29.17 46.02 43.77
CA ALA A 387 -29.15 47.44 44.12
C ALA A 387 -28.86 47.67 45.60
N ARG A 388 -29.50 46.90 46.49
CA ARG A 388 -29.26 46.96 47.94
C ARG A 388 -27.81 46.64 48.31
N ARG A 389 -27.25 45.56 47.76
CA ARG A 389 -25.83 45.21 47.96
C ARG A 389 -24.86 46.29 47.49
N VAL A 390 -25.11 46.89 46.33
CA VAL A 390 -24.29 48.00 45.81
C VAL A 390 -24.35 49.20 46.75
N ALA A 391 -25.54 49.54 47.26
CA ALA A 391 -25.68 50.64 48.21
C ALA A 391 -24.91 50.39 49.51
N GLN A 392 -25.08 49.20 50.10
CA GLN A 392 -24.38 48.79 51.32
C GLN A 392 -22.86 48.84 51.15
N SER A 393 -22.34 48.34 50.01
CA SER A 393 -20.90 48.35 49.72
C SER A 393 -20.29 49.76 49.63
N ARG A 394 -21.12 50.78 49.42
CA ARG A 394 -20.72 52.20 49.35
C ARG A 394 -21.14 53.00 50.58
N GLY A 395 -21.47 52.30 51.68
CA GLY A 395 -21.83 52.91 52.96
C GLY A 395 -23.18 53.64 52.93
N GLY A 396 -24.14 53.16 52.15
CA GLY A 396 -25.48 53.73 52.10
C GLY A 396 -26.57 52.72 51.80
N GLU A 397 -27.75 53.22 51.44
CA GLU A 397 -28.98 52.43 51.34
C GLU A 397 -29.71 52.65 50.00
N CYS A 398 -30.37 51.60 49.52
CA CYS A 398 -31.32 51.70 48.41
C CYS A 398 -32.72 51.74 49.02
N LEU A 399 -33.40 52.89 48.93
CA LEU A 399 -34.71 53.14 49.54
C LEU A 399 -35.87 52.65 48.67
N SER A 400 -35.63 52.34 47.40
CA SER A 400 -36.66 51.82 46.51
C SER A 400 -37.12 50.42 46.94
N LEU A 401 -38.43 50.19 46.89
CA LEU A 401 -39.06 48.90 47.21
C LEU A 401 -39.22 47.99 45.99
N GLU A 402 -39.06 48.52 44.77
CA GLU A 402 -39.23 47.79 43.52
C GLU A 402 -38.11 48.10 42.51
N TYR A 403 -37.73 47.10 41.70
CA TYR A 403 -36.87 47.27 40.53
C TYR A 403 -37.56 46.74 39.28
N ARG A 404 -38.00 47.63 38.40
CA ARG A 404 -38.79 47.26 37.21
C ARG A 404 -37.91 46.95 36.00
N SER A 405 -36.91 47.78 35.71
CA SER A 405 -35.99 47.59 34.58
C SER A 405 -34.65 48.32 34.76
N SER A 406 -33.72 48.12 33.83
CA SER A 406 -32.43 48.81 33.79
C SER A 406 -32.53 50.33 33.64
N GLN A 407 -33.65 50.83 33.12
CA GLN A 407 -33.94 52.27 32.98
C GLN A 407 -34.68 52.84 34.19
N SER A 408 -35.15 52.00 35.12
CA SER A 408 -35.82 52.46 36.33
C SER A 408 -34.83 53.18 37.23
N LYS A 409 -35.15 54.42 37.57
CA LYS A 409 -34.43 55.16 38.61
C LYS A 409 -34.80 54.59 39.97
N LEU A 410 -33.78 54.28 40.76
CA LEU A 410 -33.91 53.90 42.16
C LEU A 410 -33.53 55.10 43.03
N THR A 411 -34.08 55.15 44.23
CA THR A 411 -33.77 56.13 45.26
C THR A 411 -32.65 55.59 46.14
N TRP A 412 -31.57 56.35 46.26
CA TRP A 412 -30.35 56.00 46.98
C TRP A 412 -30.12 57.01 48.10
N LYS A 413 -29.54 56.55 49.21
CA LYS A 413 -29.13 57.38 50.34
C LYS A 413 -27.68 57.08 50.71
N CYS A 414 -26.84 58.09 50.89
CA CYS A 414 -25.45 57.89 51.35
C CYS A 414 -25.33 57.99 52.87
N SER A 415 -24.14 57.69 53.42
CA SER A 415 -23.82 57.80 54.85
C SER A 415 -24.06 59.20 55.43
N GLU A 416 -23.85 60.25 54.63
CA GLU A 416 -24.11 61.64 54.99
C GLU A 416 -25.61 62.02 54.92
N GLY A 417 -26.49 61.06 54.63
CA GLY A 417 -27.94 61.25 54.59
C GLY A 417 -28.50 61.85 53.30
N HIS A 418 -27.67 62.19 52.30
CA HIS A 418 -28.15 62.74 51.04
C HIS A 418 -28.90 61.70 50.21
N GLU A 419 -30.07 62.08 49.71
CA GLU A 419 -30.89 61.24 48.83
C GLU A 419 -30.79 61.69 47.37
N TRP A 420 -30.73 60.73 46.44
CA TRP A 420 -30.78 61.02 45.01
C TRP A 420 -31.40 59.86 44.21
N SER A 421 -31.84 60.20 42.99
CA SER A 421 -32.47 59.25 42.07
C SER A 421 -31.53 58.92 40.91
N ALA A 422 -31.21 57.63 40.74
CA ALA A 422 -30.33 57.16 39.67
C ALA A 422 -30.63 55.71 39.29
N CYS A 423 -30.38 55.33 38.04
CA CYS A 423 -30.54 53.94 37.60
C CYS A 423 -29.42 53.05 38.18
N LEU A 424 -29.72 51.77 38.44
CA LEU A 424 -28.76 50.79 38.97
C LEU A 424 -27.48 50.70 38.14
N GLY A 425 -27.58 50.75 36.81
CA GLY A 425 -26.42 50.71 35.91
C GLY A 425 -25.45 51.88 36.14
N ASN A 426 -25.99 53.08 36.35
CA ASN A 426 -25.18 54.27 36.63
C ASN A 426 -24.48 54.11 37.97
N VAL A 427 -25.22 53.77 39.03
CA VAL A 427 -24.63 53.65 40.37
C VAL A 427 -23.62 52.51 40.46
N LYS A 428 -23.86 51.38 39.79
CA LYS A 428 -22.99 50.21 39.80
C LYS A 428 -21.72 50.41 38.98
N ASN A 429 -21.84 50.96 37.77
CA ASN A 429 -20.74 50.99 36.81
C ASN A 429 -20.01 52.35 36.77
N SER A 430 -20.64 53.43 37.23
CA SER A 430 -19.95 54.71 37.34
C SER A 430 -19.16 54.77 38.64
N GLY A 431 -17.96 55.36 38.57
CA GLY A 431 -17.12 55.64 39.74
C GLY A 431 -17.66 56.74 40.66
N SER A 432 -18.85 57.29 40.37
CA SER A 432 -19.54 58.29 41.19
C SER A 432 -20.62 57.64 42.05
N TRP A 433 -20.77 58.14 43.28
CA TRP A 433 -21.72 57.63 44.28
C TRP A 433 -22.78 58.68 44.59
N CYS A 434 -22.51 59.59 45.54
CA CYS A 434 -23.41 60.68 45.87
C CYS A 434 -23.00 61.98 45.15
N PRO A 435 -23.88 62.59 44.33
CA PRO A 435 -23.58 63.85 43.64
C PRO A 435 -23.29 65.01 44.59
N GLN A 436 -23.97 65.04 45.75
CA GLN A 436 -23.79 66.08 46.75
C GLN A 436 -22.43 65.95 47.45
N CYS A 437 -22.05 64.75 47.89
CA CYS A 437 -20.71 64.50 48.44
C CYS A 437 -19.60 64.78 47.42
N ALA A 438 -19.81 64.46 46.14
CA ALA A 438 -18.86 64.75 45.07
C ALA A 438 -18.65 66.26 44.87
N ARG A 439 -19.74 67.05 44.86
CA ARG A 439 -19.68 68.52 44.80
C ARG A 439 -18.99 69.11 46.03
N GLN A 440 -19.27 68.59 47.23
CA GLN A 440 -18.62 69.02 48.46
C GLN A 440 -17.11 68.74 48.45
N ARG A 441 -16.67 67.60 47.90
CA ARG A 441 -15.24 67.29 47.69
C ARG A 441 -14.57 68.26 46.72
N MET A 442 -15.23 68.60 45.61
CA MET A 442 -14.67 69.55 44.62
C MET A 442 -14.55 70.98 45.16
N LYS A 443 -15.45 71.41 46.04
CA LYS A 443 -15.35 72.74 46.70
C LYS A 443 -14.23 72.82 47.76
N LYS A 444 -13.71 71.69 48.24
CA LYS A 444 -12.65 71.62 49.26
C LYS A 444 -11.24 71.48 48.68
N GLN A 445 -11.09 71.37 47.36
CA GLN A 445 -9.79 71.49 46.69
C GLN A 445 -9.61 72.96 46.26
N PRO A 446 -8.66 73.72 46.83
CA PRO A 446 -8.27 74.98 46.24
C PRO A 446 -7.74 74.71 44.83
N GLY A 447 -8.12 75.54 43.87
CA GLY A 447 -7.48 75.57 42.56
C GLY A 447 -5.98 75.81 42.68
N CYS A 448 -5.24 75.38 41.65
CA CYS A 448 -3.79 75.48 41.47
C CYS A 448 -3.15 76.74 42.03
#